data_AF-A0A4Q5UVS4-F1
#
_entry.id   AF-A0A4Q5UVS4-F1
#
_cell.length_a   1.000
_cell.length_b   1.000
_cell.length_c   1.000
_cell.angle_alpha   90.00
_cell.angle_beta   90.00
_cell.angle_gamma   90.00
#
_symmetry.space_group_name_H-M   'P 1'
#
loop_
_entity.id
_entity.type
_entity.pdbx_description
1 polymer ?
#
loop_
_entity_poly.entity_id
_entity_poly.type
_entity_poly.pdbx_seq_one_letter_code
_entity_poly.pdbx_strand_id
1 'polypeptide(L)'
;MAAEAHISPSHYAALFKKKTGYSPLEYFNHIKVQKACQYLHFTNLQVKEIAYKLGINDPHYFSRFFSNLMGVSPLEYRKRKH
;
A
#
# COMPACT_ATOMS: atom_id res chain seq x y z
N MET A 1 -26.28 -13.15 -20.32
CA MET A 1 -26.13 -12.01 -21.23
C MET A 1 -25.57 -10.84 -20.44
N ALA A 2 -24.49 -10.25 -20.94
CA ALA A 2 -23.68 -9.25 -20.29
C ALA A 2 -24.49 -7.95 -20.04
N ALA A 3 -24.71 -7.64 -18.77
CA ALA A 3 -24.95 -6.29 -18.29
C ALA A 3 -23.80 -5.96 -17.32
N GLU A 4 -22.57 -6.03 -17.83
CA GLU A 4 -21.39 -5.61 -17.06
C GLU A 4 -21.51 -4.11 -16.82
N ALA A 5 -21.52 -3.73 -15.55
CA ALA A 5 -21.84 -2.41 -15.06
C ALA A 5 -21.10 -1.31 -15.86
N HIS A 6 -21.86 -0.47 -16.58
CA HIS A 6 -21.40 0.75 -17.25
C HIS A 6 -20.99 1.86 -16.26
N ILE A 7 -20.23 1.52 -15.22
CA ILE A 7 -19.68 2.51 -14.31
C ILE A 7 -18.35 2.94 -14.89
N SER A 8 -18.29 4.16 -15.41
CA SER A 8 -17.03 4.77 -15.82
C SER A 8 -16.03 4.77 -14.66
N PRO A 9 -14.71 4.70 -14.90
CA PRO A 9 -13.70 4.73 -13.85
C PRO A 9 -13.84 5.91 -12.88
N SER A 10 -14.31 7.06 -13.39
CA SER A 10 -14.60 8.26 -12.60
C SER A 10 -15.80 8.08 -11.67
N HIS A 11 -16.90 7.48 -12.16
CA HIS A 11 -18.08 7.20 -11.35
C HIS A 11 -17.76 6.14 -10.29
N TYR A 12 -16.96 5.13 -10.62
CA TYR A 12 -16.48 4.14 -9.65
C TYR A 12 -15.63 4.79 -8.57
N ALA A 13 -14.64 5.62 -8.95
CA ALA A 13 -13.79 6.32 -8.00
C ALA A 13 -14.59 7.25 -7.07
N ALA A 14 -15.59 7.96 -7.61
CA ALA A 14 -16.47 8.82 -6.83
C ALA A 14 -17.33 8.02 -5.84
N LEU A 15 -17.94 6.91 -6.27
CA LEU A 15 -18.72 6.03 -5.41
C LEU A 15 -17.86 5.37 -4.33
N PHE A 16 -16.66 4.94 -4.70
CA PHE A 16 -15.69 4.34 -3.77
C PHE A 16 -15.28 5.35 -2.71
N LYS A 17 -14.92 6.58 -3.11
CA LYS A 17 -14.58 7.67 -2.19
C LYS A 17 -15.75 8.05 -1.30
N LYS A 18 -16.98 8.07 -1.82
CA LYS A 18 -18.19 8.31 -1.02
C LYS A 18 -18.38 7.24 0.07
N LYS A 19 -18.01 5.99 -0.20
CA LYS A 19 -18.16 4.88 0.76
C LYS A 19 -16.99 4.75 1.75
N THR A 20 -15.76 5.00 1.32
CA THR A 20 -14.55 4.73 2.12
C THR A 20 -13.86 5.99 2.64
N GLY A 21 -14.20 7.17 2.11
CA GLY A 21 -13.50 8.43 2.37
C GLY A 21 -12.24 8.63 1.51
N TYR A 22 -11.75 7.59 0.85
CA TYR A 22 -10.49 7.59 0.10
C TYR A 22 -10.72 7.27 -1.37
N SER A 23 -9.87 7.78 -2.26
CA SER A 23 -9.83 7.24 -3.63
C SER A 23 -9.42 5.76 -3.60
N PRO A 24 -9.79 4.96 -4.61
CA PRO A 24 -9.38 3.56 -4.70
C PRO A 24 -7.87 3.37 -4.57
N LEU A 25 -7.08 4.26 -5.17
CA LEU A 25 -5.61 4.21 -5.14
C LEU A 25 -5.06 4.49 -3.73
N GLU A 26 -5.55 5.53 -3.06
CA GLU A 26 -5.15 5.85 -1.68
C GLU A 26 -5.47 4.70 -0.73
N TYR A 27 -6.66 4.13 -0.86
CA TYR A 27 -7.08 2.98 -0.05
C TYR A 27 -6.18 1.76 -0.28
N PHE A 28 -5.84 1.48 -1.54
CA PHE A 28 -4.92 0.40 -1.88
C PHE A 28 -3.51 0.64 -1.33
N ASN A 29 -3.03 1.88 -1.37
CA ASN A 29 -1.77 2.28 -0.78
C ASN A 29 -1.77 2.09 0.75
N HIS A 30 -2.87 2.42 1.43
CA HIS A 30 -3.03 2.16 2.86
C HIS A 30 -2.98 0.66 3.19
N ILE A 31 -3.69 -0.19 2.43
CA ILE A 31 -3.61 -1.64 2.64
C ILE A 31 -2.19 -2.15 2.41
N LYS A 32 -1.52 -1.68 1.35
CA LYS A 32 -0.13 -2.06 1.05
C LYS A 32 0.83 -1.67 2.17
N VAL A 33 0.73 -0.44 2.68
CA VAL A 33 1.62 0.01 3.75
C VAL A 33 1.34 -0.71 5.07
N GLN A 34 0.08 -1.03 5.38
CA GLN A 34 -0.26 -1.87 6.54
C GLN A 34 0.39 -3.26 6.45
N LYS A 35 0.33 -3.91 5.28
CA LYS A 35 1.04 -5.18 5.06
C LYS A 35 2.56 -5.03 5.14
N ALA A 36 3.11 -3.91 4.64
CA ALA A 36 4.53 -3.62 4.79
C ALA A 36 4.94 -3.53 6.27
N CYS A 37 4.16 -2.82 7.08
CA CYS A 37 4.37 -2.74 8.53
C CYS A 37 4.31 -4.13 9.17
N GLN A 38 3.35 -4.98 8.81
CA GLN A 38 3.27 -6.35 9.31
C GLN A 38 4.51 -7.17 8.94
N TYR A 39 4.99 -7.12 7.69
CA TYR A 39 6.21 -7.83 7.33
C TYR A 39 7.44 -7.29 8.05
N LEU A 40 7.56 -5.97 8.20
CA LEU A 40 8.64 -5.36 8.96
C LEU A 40 8.57 -5.77 10.44
N HIS A 41 7.36 -5.90 11.00
CA HIS A 41 7.11 -6.17 12.41
C HIS A 41 7.11 -7.67 12.80
N PHE A 42 6.74 -8.58 11.91
CA PHE A 42 6.57 -9.99 12.25
C PHE A 42 7.54 -10.93 11.54
N THR A 43 8.40 -10.40 10.66
CA THR A 43 9.35 -11.22 9.89
C THR A 43 10.74 -10.61 9.87
N ASN A 44 11.71 -11.44 9.45
CA ASN A 44 13.11 -11.05 9.23
C ASN A 44 13.43 -10.80 7.74
N LEU A 45 12.41 -10.68 6.89
CA LEU A 45 12.59 -10.44 5.45
C LEU A 45 13.38 -9.15 5.20
N GLN A 46 14.29 -9.15 4.25
CA GLN A 46 14.97 -7.93 3.82
C GLN A 46 13.97 -6.96 3.19
N VAL A 47 14.26 -5.65 3.29
CA VAL A 47 13.40 -4.59 2.74
C VAL A 47 13.08 -4.82 1.25
N LYS A 48 14.06 -5.31 0.48
CA LYS A 48 13.86 -5.70 -0.93
C LYS A 48 12.84 -6.83 -1.11
N GLU A 49 12.87 -7.85 -0.26
CA GLU A 49 11.96 -8.99 -0.33
C GLU A 49 10.53 -8.58 0.02
N ILE A 50 10.38 -7.66 0.97
CA ILE A 50 9.09 -7.06 1.31
C ILE A 50 8.54 -6.26 0.12
N ALA A 51 9.38 -5.47 -0.56
CA ALA A 51 8.97 -4.74 -1.76
C ALA A 51 8.41 -5.70 -2.83
N TYR A 52 9.15 -6.77 -3.15
CA TYR A 52 8.71 -7.76 -4.14
C TYR A 52 7.41 -8.47 -3.72
N LYS A 53 7.26 -8.85 -2.44
CA LYS A 53 6.01 -9.44 -1.92
C LYS A 53 4.80 -8.52 -2.03
N LEU A 54 5.00 -7.21 -2.05
CA LEU A 54 3.94 -6.20 -2.22
C LEU A 54 3.71 -5.82 -3.69
N GLY A 55 4.35 -6.53 -4.63
CA GLY A 55 4.27 -6.27 -6.06
C GLY A 55 5.01 -4.99 -6.48
N ILE A 56 6.03 -4.58 -5.73
CA ILE A 56 6.87 -3.42 -6.03
C ILE A 56 8.25 -3.92 -6.45
N ASN A 57 8.57 -3.77 -7.73
CA ASN A 57 9.81 -4.28 -8.31
C ASN A 57 11.04 -3.40 -8.04
N ASP A 58 10.83 -2.16 -7.60
CA ASP A 58 11.89 -1.22 -7.23
C ASP A 58 11.91 -1.02 -5.70
N PRO A 59 12.89 -1.61 -4.98
CA PRO A 59 13.06 -1.41 -3.54
C PRO A 59 13.28 0.05 -3.12
N HIS A 60 13.87 0.90 -3.97
CA HIS A 60 14.03 2.33 -3.70
C HIS A 60 12.69 3.06 -3.81
N TYR A 61 11.87 2.72 -4.81
CA TYR A 61 10.48 3.19 -4.86
C TYR A 61 9.69 2.74 -3.64
N PHE A 62 9.77 1.47 -3.23
CA PHE A 62 9.12 0.99 -2.01
C PHE A 62 9.53 1.80 -0.78
N SER A 63 10.83 2.07 -0.62
CA SER A 63 11.33 2.82 0.53
C SER A 63 10.77 4.25 0.56
N ARG A 64 10.68 4.92 -0.59
CA ARG A 64 10.05 6.25 -0.72
C ARG A 64 8.55 6.20 -0.45
N PHE A 65 7.85 5.26 -1.08
CA PHE A 65 6.41 5.01 -0.89
C PHE A 65 6.07 4.80 0.60
N PHE A 66 6.81 3.92 1.27
CA PHE A 66 6.62 3.64 2.68
C PHE A 66 6.90 4.87 3.54
N SER A 67 8.00 5.57 3.29
CA SER A 67 8.38 6.77 4.05
C SER A 67 7.36 7.90 3.90
N ASN A 68 6.81 8.08 2.69
CA ASN A 68 5.78 9.10 2.44
C ASN A 68 4.49 8.84 3.25
N LEU A 69 4.15 7.58 3.49
CA LEU A 69 2.94 7.20 4.24
C LEU A 69 3.18 7.06 5.75
N MET A 70 4.35 6.57 6.17
CA MET A 70 4.65 6.29 7.58
C MET A 70 5.48 7.37 8.26
N GLY A 71 6.01 8.34 7.51
CA GLY A 71 6.90 9.40 8.00
C GLY A 71 8.33 8.94 8.33
N VAL A 72 8.65 7.66 8.18
CA VAL A 72 9.96 7.08 8.50
C VAL A 72 10.33 5.98 7.53
N SER A 73 11.63 5.71 7.38
CA SER A 73 12.11 4.65 6.48
C SER A 73 11.70 3.25 6.96
N PRO A 74 11.58 2.25 6.06
CA PRO A 74 11.30 0.86 6.45
C PRO A 74 12.30 0.29 7.45
N LEU A 75 13.60 0.63 7.29
CA LEU A 75 14.66 0.19 8.20
C LEU A 75 14.51 0.83 9.58
N GLU A 76 14.21 2.12 9.63
CA GLU A 76 13.99 2.84 10.88
C GLU A 76 12.75 2.33 11.61
N TYR A 77 11.67 2.09 10.86
CA TYR A 77 10.46 1.47 11.39
C TYR A 77 10.74 0.10 12.02
N ARG A 78 11.57 -0.73 11.39
CA ARG A 78 11.97 -2.04 11.94
C ARG A 78 12.79 -1.92 13.23
N LYS A 79 13.68 -0.93 13.32
CA LYS A 79 14.49 -0.71 14.54
C LYS A 79 13.65 -0.32 15.76
N ARG A 80 12.46 0.28 15.54
CA ARG A 80 11.51 0.64 16.60
C ARG A 80 10.75 -0.54 17.20
N LYS A 81 10.99 -1.76 16.74
CA LYS A 81 10.59 -2.96 17.49
C LYS A 81 11.31 -2.94 18.84
N HIS A 82 10.56 -2.66 19.90
CA HIS A 82 10.92 -3.07 21.26
C HIS A 82 10.28 -4.42 21.54
#